data_AF-A0A7X8DUT6-F1
#
_entry.id   AF-A0A7X8DUT6-F1
#
_cell.length_a   1.000
_cell.length_b   1.000
_cell.length_c   1.000
_cell.angle_alpha   90.00
_cell.angle_beta   90.00
_cell.angle_gamma   90.00
#
_symmetry.space_group_name_H-M   'P 1'
#
loop_
_entity.id
_entity.type
_entity.pdbx_description
1 polymer ?
#
loop_
_entity_poly.entity_id
_entity_poly.type
_entity_poly.pdbx_seq_one_letter_code
_entity_poly.pdbx_strand_id
1 'polypeptide(L)' 'MNLKTKQRHYRVAQKEIEQAPNKGVFIENDKKQLYTIFAGVILVFTFIQGLVIGYFIGRD' A
#
# COMPACT_ATOMS: atom_id res chain seq x y z
N MET A 1 -19.55 3.98 40.63
CA MET A 1 -19.53 4.69 39.32
C MET A 1 -20.05 3.72 38.26
N ASN A 2 -20.97 4.20 37.42
CA ASN A 2 -21.94 3.42 36.64
C ASN A 2 -21.30 2.66 35.47
N LEU A 3 -21.27 1.31 35.52
CA LEU A 3 -20.91 0.41 34.42
C LEU A 3 -22.05 0.36 33.37
N LYS A 4 -22.40 1.50 32.79
CA LYS A 4 -23.19 1.53 31.54
C LYS A 4 -22.24 1.28 30.38
N THR A 5 -21.76 0.04 30.31
CA THR A 5 -21.21 -0.54 29.08
C THR A 5 -22.33 -0.51 28.07
N LYS A 6 -22.36 0.56 27.27
CA LYS A 6 -23.34 0.83 26.23
C LYS A 6 -23.18 -0.30 25.20
N GLN A 7 -23.92 -1.39 25.38
CA GLN A 7 -23.98 -2.50 24.44
C GLN A 7 -24.50 -1.95 23.11
N ARG A 8 -23.59 -1.53 22.23
CA ARG A 8 -23.95 -1.13 20.86
C ARG A 8 -24.52 -2.37 20.20
N HIS A 9 -25.74 -2.25 19.67
CA HIS A 9 -26.39 -3.34 18.94
C HIS A 9 -25.49 -3.80 17.80
N TYR A 10 -25.23 -5.10 17.76
CA TYR A 10 -24.37 -5.75 16.76
C TYR A 10 -24.68 -5.32 15.32
N ARG A 11 -25.96 -5.12 15.01
CA ARG A 11 -26.44 -4.66 13.69
C ARG A 11 -25.95 -3.25 13.30
N VAL A 12 -25.69 -2.37 14.26
CA VAL A 12 -25.21 -1.00 14.00
C VAL A 12 -23.71 -1.02 13.70
N ALA A 13 -22.94 -1.82 14.46
CA ALA A 13 -21.51 -1.99 14.22
C ALA A 13 -21.24 -2.63 12.84
N GLN A 14 -22.05 -3.60 12.43
CA GLN A 14 -21.93 -4.20 11.08
C GLN A 14 -22.21 -3.18 9.97
N LYS A 15 -23.23 -2.34 10.11
CA LYS A 15 -23.51 -1.28 9.14
C LYS A 15 -22.37 -0.26 9.03
N GLU A 16 -21.73 0.09 10.14
CA GLU A 16 -20.56 0.99 10.16
C GLU A 16 -19.34 0.36 9.44
N ILE A 17 -19.16 -0.96 9.52
CA ILE A 17 -18.10 -1.70 8.82
C ILE A 17 -18.38 -1.80 7.32
N GLU A 18 -19.63 -2.05 6.92
CA GLU A 18 -20.04 -2.14 5.51
C GLU A 18 -20.05 -0.78 4.82
N GLN A 19 -20.39 0.29 5.54
CA GLN A 19 -20.44 1.66 5.02
C GLN A 19 -19.11 2.41 5.13
N ALA A 20 -18.07 1.82 5.73
CA ALA A 20 -16.75 2.43 5.78
C ALA A 20 -16.16 2.50 4.36
N PRO A 21 -15.93 3.70 3.79
CA PRO A 21 -15.43 3.87 2.42
C PRO A 21 -13.94 3.52 2.28
N ASN A 22 -13.34 2.91 3.31
CA ASN A 22 -11.90 2.83 3.47
C ASN A 22 -11.46 1.39 3.69
N LYS A 23 -11.83 0.49 2.77
CA LYS A 23 -11.03 -0.71 2.54
C LYS A 23 -9.78 -0.26 1.78
N GLY A 24 -8.88 0.43 2.48
CA GLY A 24 -7.53 0.67 1.97
C GLY A 24 -6.90 -0.66 1.56
N VAL A 25 -5.98 -0.62 0.60
CA VAL A 25 -5.24 -1.80 0.18
C VAL A 25 -4.41 -2.27 1.38
N PHE A 26 -4.90 -3.26 2.10
CA PHE A 26 -4.19 -3.87 3.21
C PHE A 26 -3.05 -4.69 2.64
N ILE A 27 -1.86 -4.12 2.63
CA ILE A 27 -0.64 -4.85 2.30
C ILE A 27 -0.22 -5.61 3.56
N GLU A 28 -0.41 -6.93 3.51
CA GLU A 28 0.06 -7.87 4.52
C GLU A 28 1.54 -7.58 4.85
N ASN A 29 1.89 -7.48 6.14
CA ASN A 29 3.24 -7.07 6.57
C ASN A 29 4.34 -7.94 5.94
N ASP A 30 4.05 -9.22 5.72
CA ASP A 30 4.97 -10.19 5.11
C ASP A 30 5.28 -9.84 3.64
N LYS A 31 4.33 -9.22 2.94
CA LYS A 31 4.49 -8.82 1.53
C LYS A 31 5.07 -7.42 1.38
N LYS A 32 5.05 -6.58 2.42
CA LYS A 32 5.60 -5.21 2.37
C LYS A 32 7.07 -5.22 1.96
N GLN A 33 7.88 -6.08 2.56
CA GLN A 33 9.30 -6.17 2.24
C GLN A 33 9.50 -6.59 0.77
N LEU A 34 8.73 -7.55 0.28
CA LEU A 34 8.77 -7.99 -1.12
C LEU A 34 8.41 -6.86 -2.08
N TYR A 35 7.36 -6.09 -1.80
CA TYR A 35 6.98 -4.93 -2.61
C TYR A 35 8.02 -3.81 -2.56
N THR A 36 8.64 -3.55 -1.40
CA THR A 36 9.70 -2.56 -1.28
C THR A 36 10.94 -2.97 -2.08
N ILE A 37 11.35 -4.24 -2.01
CA ILE A 37 12.45 -4.77 -2.80
C ILE A 37 12.12 -4.66 -4.29
N PHE A 38 10.92 -5.07 -4.70
CA PHE A 38 10.49 -5.02 -6.09
C PHE A 38 10.47 -3.60 -6.66
N ALA A 39 9.95 -2.64 -5.91
CA ALA A 39 9.97 -1.23 -6.28
C ALA A 39 11.41 -0.70 -6.40
N GLY A 40 12.30 -1.07 -5.48
CA GLY A 40 13.72 -0.73 -5.54
C GLY A 40 14.41 -1.28 -6.79
N VAL A 41 14.15 -2.55 -7.14
CA VAL A 41 14.70 -3.19 -8.35
C VAL A 41 14.23 -2.48 -9.62
N ILE A 42 12.94 -2.16 -9.73
CA ILE A 42 12.40 -1.42 -10.89
C ILE A 42 13.05 -0.05 -11.02
N LEU A 43 13.23 0.66 -9.91
CA LEU A 43 13.85 1.99 -9.92
C LEU A 43 15.29 1.93 -10.42
N VAL A 44 16.09 1.00 -9.90
CA VAL A 44 17.48 0.81 -10.36
C VAL A 44 17.53 0.40 -11.83
N PHE A 45 16.66 -0.52 -12.24
CA PHE A 45 16.62 -1.00 -13.62
C PHE A 45 16.27 0.12 -14.61
N THR A 46 15.22 0.89 -14.34
CA THR A 46 14.81 2.02 -15.17
C THR A 46 15.88 3.12 -15.21
N PHE A 47 16.56 3.37 -14.10
CA PHE A 47 17.68 4.31 -14.05
C PHE A 47 18.85 3.88 -14.97
N ILE A 48 19.26 2.61 -14.89
CA ILE A 48 20.34 2.08 -15.75
C ILE A 48 19.93 2.14 -17.22
N GLN A 49 18.69 1.77 -17.56
CA GLN A 49 18.18 1.88 -18.93
C GLN A 49 18.26 3.32 -19.46
N GLY A 50 17.87 4.31 -18.64
CA GLY A 50 17.97 5.72 -18.99
C GLY A 50 19.41 6.16 -19.25
N LEU A 51 20.37 5.71 -18.44
CA LEU A 51 21.79 6.00 -18.64
C LEU A 51 22.32 5.38 -19.94
N VAL A 52 21.95 4.13 -20.24
CA VAL A 52 22.38 3.46 -21.48
C VAL A 52 21.84 4.21 -22.69
N ILE A 53 20.54 4.53 -22.71
CA ILE A 53 19.92 5.29 -23.81
C ILE A 53 20.58 6.67 -23.95
N GLY A 54 20.77 7.38 -22.84
CA GLY A 54 21.44 8.69 -22.83
C GLY A 54 22.88 8.63 -23.33
N TYR A 55 23.61 7.57 -23.00
CA TYR A 55 24.97 7.36 -23.50
C TYR A 55 25.01 7.13 -25.02
N PHE A 56 24.07 6.35 -25.56
CA PHE A 56 23.98 6.15 -27.01
C PHE A 56 23.58 7.43 -27.74
N ILE A 57 22.59 8.18 -27.24
CA ILE A 57 22.16 9.46 -27.83
C ILE A 57 23.27 10.51 -27.77
N GLY A 58 24.05 10.56 -26.69
CA GLY A 58 25.15 11.53 -26.55
C GLY A 58 26.44 11.13 -27.28
N ARG A 59 26.49 9.95 -27.90
CA ARG A 59 27.65 9.43 -28.62
C ARG A 59 27.54 9.61 -30.14
N ASP A 60 26.32 9.63 -30.69
CA ASP A 60 26.04 10.10 -32.05
C ASP A 60 26.14 11.64 -32.14
#